data_AF-A0A6N1AT77-F1
#
_entry.id   AF-A0A6N1AT77-F1
#
_cell.length_a   1.000
_cell.length_b   1.000
_cell.length_c   1.000
_cell.angle_alpha   90.00
_cell.angle_beta   90.00
_cell.angle_gamma   90.00
#
_symmetry.space_group_name_H-M   'P 1'
#
loop_
_entity.id
_entity.type
_entity.pdbx_description
1 polymer ?
#
loop_
_entity_poly.entity_id
_entity_poly.type
_entity_poly.pdbx_seq_one_letter_code
_entity_poly.pdbx_strand_id
1 'polypeptide(L)'
;MREAASSEQPKFRPTQSQIAAIRKAAKRDWPAGEPRIDWINKATAQVLLREGIIVERPDSASGSRGNIIDLTPAGEALLASI
;
A
#
# COMPACT_ATOMS: atom_id res chain seq x y z
N MET A 1 19.27 -29.31 21.32
CA MET A 1 18.17 -29.50 20.35
C MET A 1 18.02 -28.18 19.59
N ARG A 2 18.03 -28.23 18.25
CA ARG A 2 17.96 -27.07 17.34
C ARG A 2 16.49 -26.79 17.04
N GLU A 3 16.00 -25.59 17.28
CA GLU A 3 14.91 -24.98 16.50
C GLU A 3 15.14 -23.46 16.46
N ALA A 4 15.94 -23.02 15.49
CA ALA A 4 15.82 -21.67 14.98
C ALA A 4 14.56 -21.68 14.12
N ALA A 5 13.45 -21.16 14.65
CA ALA A 5 12.30 -20.86 13.83
C ALA A 5 12.73 -19.77 12.82
N SER A 6 13.19 -20.20 11.66
CA SER A 6 13.23 -19.41 10.43
C SER A 6 11.81 -18.92 10.15
N SER A 7 11.43 -17.84 10.82
CA SER A 7 10.31 -17.01 10.43
C SER A 7 10.85 -16.02 9.41
N GLU A 8 11.38 -16.54 8.30
CA GLU A 8 11.66 -15.72 7.12
C GLU A 8 10.30 -15.34 6.56
N GLN A 9 9.63 -14.39 7.21
CA GLN A 9 8.57 -13.65 6.55
C GLN A 9 9.17 -13.18 5.22
N PRO A 10 8.53 -13.47 4.09
CA PRO A 10 8.98 -12.90 2.83
C PRO A 10 9.01 -11.38 3.05
N LYS A 11 10.21 -10.81 3.13
CA LYS A 11 10.38 -9.36 3.15
C LYS A 11 9.88 -8.91 1.79
N PHE A 12 8.61 -8.53 1.71
CA PHE A 12 8.01 -8.04 0.48
C PHE A 12 8.97 -7.03 -0.14
N ARG A 13 9.50 -7.36 -1.33
CA ARG A 13 10.44 -6.51 -2.06
C ARG A 13 9.66 -5.83 -3.16
N PRO A 14 9.19 -4.59 -2.93
CA PRO A 14 8.38 -3.90 -3.92
C PRO A 14 9.22 -3.61 -5.17
N THR A 15 8.61 -3.78 -6.33
CA THR A 15 9.14 -3.29 -7.61
C THR A 15 9.13 -1.77 -7.64
N GLN A 16 9.82 -1.14 -8.61
CA GLN A 16 9.80 0.33 -8.73
C GLN A 16 8.38 0.91 -8.88
N SER A 17 7.49 0.23 -9.62
CA SER A 17 6.09 0.67 -9.76
C SER A 17 5.31 0.56 -8.45
N GLN A 18 5.58 -0.46 -7.63
CA GLN A 18 5.00 -0.61 -6.29
C GLN A 18 5.55 0.45 -5.33
N ILE A 19 6.86 0.73 -5.36
CA ILE A 19 7.48 1.81 -4.58
C ILE A 19 6.85 3.16 -4.94
N ALA A 20 6.67 3.44 -6.23
CA ALA A 20 6.01 4.67 -6.68
C ALA A 20 4.56 4.77 -6.15
N ALA A 21 3.82 3.66 -6.15
CA ALA A 21 2.47 3.61 -5.60
C ALA A 21 2.43 3.85 -4.08
N ILE A 22 3.35 3.21 -3.32
CA ILE A 22 3.50 3.40 -1.86
C ILE A 22 3.84 4.86 -1.54
N ARG A 23 4.83 5.45 -2.23
CA ARG A 23 5.22 6.85 -2.06
C ARG A 23 4.08 7.81 -2.37
N LYS A 24 3.27 7.51 -3.41
CA LYS A 24 2.09 8.30 -3.76
C LYS A 24 0.96 8.18 -2.74
N ALA A 25 0.75 7.00 -2.15
CA ALA A 25 -0.21 6.82 -1.06
C ALA A 25 0.21 7.65 0.18
N ALA A 26 1.51 7.65 0.52
CA ALA A 26 2.03 8.38 1.68
C ALA A 26 1.91 9.90 1.55
N LYS A 27 2.24 10.46 0.39
CA LYS A 27 2.31 11.91 0.21
C LYS A 27 0.96 12.62 0.34
N ARG A 28 -0.16 11.89 0.17
CA ARG A 28 -1.51 12.48 0.00
C ARG A 28 -1.52 13.62 -1.03
N ASP A 29 -0.58 13.57 -1.97
CA ASP A 29 -0.33 14.61 -2.97
C ASP A 29 -1.07 14.22 -4.24
N TRP A 30 -2.40 14.24 -4.14
CA TRP A 30 -3.28 13.98 -5.25
C TRP A 30 -4.12 15.22 -5.54
N PRO A 31 -4.42 15.50 -6.83
CA PRO A 31 -5.14 16.71 -7.23
C PRO A 31 -6.55 16.82 -6.62
N ALA A 32 -7.09 15.73 -6.05
CA ALA A 32 -8.38 15.69 -5.36
C ALA A 32 -8.27 15.34 -3.85
N GLY A 33 -7.08 15.48 -3.24
CA GLY A 33 -6.87 15.32 -1.80
C GLY A 33 -6.48 13.91 -1.36
N GLU A 34 -7.41 12.95 -1.38
CA GLU A 34 -7.15 11.61 -0.83
C GLU A 34 -6.72 10.60 -1.90
N PRO A 35 -5.65 9.81 -1.67
CA PRO A 35 -5.19 8.76 -2.59
C PRO A 35 -6.29 7.72 -2.82
N ARG A 36 -6.59 7.39 -4.08
CA ARG A 36 -7.61 6.39 -4.43
C ARG A 36 -7.06 5.13 -5.09
N ILE A 37 -7.75 4.01 -4.88
CA ILE A 37 -7.38 2.68 -5.37
C ILE A 37 -7.35 2.61 -6.90
N ASP A 38 -8.23 3.36 -7.57
CA ASP A 38 -8.40 3.42 -9.03
C ASP A 38 -7.27 4.20 -9.73
N TRP A 39 -6.49 4.98 -8.98
CA TRP A 39 -5.33 5.72 -9.51
C TRP A 39 -4.04 4.89 -9.54
N ILE A 40 -4.07 3.69 -8.96
CA ILE A 40 -2.99 2.71 -9.03
C ILE A 40 -3.40 1.63 -10.04
N ASN A 41 -2.42 1.09 -10.77
CA ASN A 41 -2.67 -0.09 -11.60
C ASN A 41 -3.27 -1.22 -10.75
N LYS A 42 -4.36 -1.83 -11.22
CA LYS A 42 -5.10 -2.90 -10.51
C LYS A 42 -4.21 -4.03 -10.01
N ALA A 43 -3.25 -4.49 -10.81
CA ALA A 43 -2.33 -5.56 -10.40
C ALA A 43 -1.41 -5.11 -9.25
N THR A 44 -0.90 -3.89 -9.32
CA THR A 44 -0.09 -3.29 -8.23
C THR A 44 -0.91 -3.16 -6.96
N ALA A 45 -2.14 -2.63 -7.06
CA ALA A 45 -3.04 -2.47 -5.92
C ALA A 45 -3.34 -3.81 -5.24
N GLN A 46 -3.66 -4.86 -6.01
CA GLN A 46 -3.92 -6.20 -5.48
C GLN A 46 -2.72 -6.78 -4.72
N VAL A 47 -1.51 -6.59 -5.22
CA VAL A 47 -0.31 -7.05 -4.52
C VAL A 47 -0.14 -6.28 -3.21
N LEU A 48 -0.24 -4.95 -3.22
CA LEU A 48 -0.07 -4.15 -2.00
C LEU A 48 -1.14 -4.45 -0.94
N LEU A 49 -2.37 -4.75 -1.34
CA LEU A 49 -3.44 -5.19 -0.44
C LEU A 49 -3.15 -6.58 0.14
N ARG A 50 -2.78 -7.53 -0.72
CA ARG A 50 -2.46 -8.91 -0.31
C ARG A 50 -1.31 -8.96 0.69
N GLU A 51 -0.30 -8.13 0.47
CA GLU A 51 0.89 -8.03 1.34
C GLU A 51 0.63 -7.14 2.57
N GLY A 52 -0.58 -6.60 2.73
CA GLY A 52 -0.97 -5.80 3.89
C GLY A 52 -0.23 -4.46 3.97
N ILE A 53 0.24 -3.93 2.85
CA ILE A 53 0.97 -2.66 2.75
C ILE A 53 0.01 -1.46 2.71
N ILE A 54 -1.14 -1.64 2.06
CA ILE A 54 -2.23 -0.67 2.01
C ILE A 54 -3.54 -1.31 2.47
N VAL A 55 -4.51 -0.47 2.85
CA VAL A 55 -5.89 -0.85 3.11
C VAL A 55 -6.83 0.07 2.35
N GLU A 56 -8.00 -0.45 1.97
CA GLU A 56 -9.08 0.33 1.37
C GLU A 56 -10.02 0.86 2.46
N ARG A 57 -10.36 2.15 2.37
CA ARG A 57 -11.39 2.81 3.16
C ARG A 57 -12.46 3.38 2.22
N PRO A 58 -13.75 3.17 2.52
CA PRO A 58 -14.81 3.75 1.70
C PRO A 58 -14.69 5.28 1.67
N ASP A 59 -14.71 5.85 0.48
CA ASP A 59 -14.82 7.30 0.31
C ASP A 59 -16.26 7.71 0.65
N SER A 60 -16.41 8.46 1.74
CA SER A 60 -17.72 8.94 2.21
C SER A 60 -18.23 10.13 1.41
N ALA A 61 -17.43 10.68 0.48
CA ALA A 61 -17.85 11.74 -0.41
C ALA A 61 -18.87 11.21 -1.43
N SER A 62 -20.09 11.74 -1.36
CA SER A 62 -21.18 11.43 -2.29
C SER A 62 -20.75 11.69 -3.74
N GLY A 63 -20.75 10.65 -4.58
CA GLY A 63 -20.35 10.72 -5.99
C GLY A 63 -18.90 10.32 -6.30
N SER A 64 -18.15 9.83 -5.32
CA SER A 64 -16.78 9.35 -5.52
C SER A 64 -16.73 8.03 -6.31
N ARG A 65 -15.74 7.90 -7.20
CA ARG A 65 -15.60 6.76 -8.14
C ARG A 65 -14.68 5.64 -7.62
N GLY A 66 -14.15 5.72 -6.40
CA GLY A 66 -13.25 4.70 -5.86
C GLY A 66 -13.00 4.82 -4.37
N ASN A 67 -12.55 3.72 -3.77
CA ASN A 67 -12.14 3.68 -2.37
C ASN A 67 -10.83 4.45 -2.18
N ILE A 68 -10.71 5.10 -1.03
CA ILE A 68 -9.47 5.71 -0.57
C ILE A 68 -8.52 4.59 -0.15
N ILE A 69 -7.23 4.80 -0.35
CA ILE A 69 -6.19 3.90 0.17
C ILE A 69 -5.44 4.58 1.30
N ASP A 70 -5.23 3.85 2.38
CA ASP A 70 -4.37 4.29 3.48
C ASP A 70 -3.19 3.32 3.60
N LEU A 71 -2.02 3.83 4.00
CA LEU A 71 -0.88 2.97 4.33
C LEU A 71 -1.13 2.30 5.68
N THR A 72 -0.76 1.02 5.77
CA THR A 72 -0.72 0.33 7.05
C THR A 72 0.58 0.66 7.78
N PRO A 73 0.71 0.33 9.08
CA PRO A 73 1.98 0.43 9.79
C PRO A 73 3.12 -0.34 9.10
N ALA A 74 2.80 -1.49 8.47
CA ALA A 74 3.78 -2.25 7.69
C ALA A 74 4.21 -1.51 6.42
N GLY A 75 3.27 -0.85 5.74
CA GLY A 75 3.57 -0.03 4.57
C GLY A 75 4.37 1.23 4.90
N GLU A 76 4.12 1.87 6.04
CA GLU A 76 4.92 2.98 6.54
C GLU A 76 6.35 2.54 6.90
N ALA A 77 6.50 1.42 7.61
CA ALA A 77 7.81 0.86 7.94
C ALA A 77 8.60 0.47 6.68
N LEU A 78 7.92 -0.11 5.68
CA LEU A 78 8.51 -0.41 4.39
C LEU A 78 8.97 0.86 3.66
N LEU A 79 8.13 1.91 3.65
CA LEU A 79 8.48 3.19 3.05
C LEU A 79 9.70 3.83 3.71
N ALA A 80 9.83 3.75 5.02
CA ALA A 80 10.99 4.25 5.75
C ALA A 80 12.29 3.47 5.46
N SER A 81 12.16 2.26 4.89
CA SER A 81 13.27 1.35 4.62
C SER A 81 13.78 1.41 3.17
N ILE A 82 13.20 2.26 2.30
CA ILE A 82 13.48 2.34 0.84
C ILE A 82 13.85 3.75 0.37
#